data_AF-A0A955ABP9-F1
#
_entry.id   AF-A0A955ABP9-F1
#
_cell.length_a   1.000
_cell.length_b   1.000
_cell.length_c   1.000
_cell.angle_alpha   90.00
_cell.angle_beta   90.00
_cell.angle_gamma   90.00
#
_symmetry.space_group_name_H-M   'P 1'
#
loop_
_entity.id
_entity.type
_entity.pdbx_description
1 polymer ?
#
loop_
_entity_poly.entity_id
_entity_poly.type
_entity_poly.pdbx_seq_one_letter_code
_entity_poly.pdbx_strand_id
1 'polypeptide(L)'
;EQAASSPDIELILLSDSMNRWSVWTLIEMLRANPKSARIPVVVLARKDHMAQVEQLVSEQPRAMAWVENLRDEDLASILPRIAKLWGRDAVDTQRRLDQAETALGWLKQRAGTDVTASTAVLRQEEHLIAALKNPALTPDAIEVLAGVGSPAAQIALLDFASQETRPLALRQAAAAAFHASYRSFGRLLTREQVVQQYARYNRSRNSDAATQALLGEILDTIEGSHPKD
;
A
#
# COMPACT_ATOMS: atom_id res chain seq x y z
N GLU A 1 -12.92 6.13 6.76
CA GLU A 1 -12.16 6.42 5.53
C GLU A 1 -11.01 5.45 5.29
N GLN A 2 -10.12 5.20 6.27
CA GLN A 2 -9.00 4.24 6.12
C GLN A 2 -9.43 2.82 5.70
N ALA A 3 -10.53 2.30 6.27
CA ALA A 3 -11.11 1.00 5.92
C ALA A 3 -11.48 0.84 4.43
N ALA A 4 -11.78 1.94 3.74
CA ALA A 4 -12.15 1.92 2.32
C ALA A 4 -10.95 2.19 1.39
N SER A 5 -9.82 2.64 1.93
CA SER A 5 -8.64 3.06 1.17
C SER A 5 -7.50 2.05 1.16
N SER A 6 -7.55 1.01 1.99
CA SER A 6 -6.55 -0.07 1.99
C SER A 6 -7.22 -1.43 1.74
N PRO A 7 -6.75 -2.23 0.76
CA PRO A 7 -7.25 -3.57 0.51
C PRO A 7 -6.79 -4.60 1.55
N ASP A 8 -5.82 -4.22 2.40
CA ASP A 8 -5.17 -5.13 3.36
C ASP A 8 -5.81 -5.09 4.76
N ILE A 9 -6.98 -4.45 4.90
CA ILE A 9 -7.67 -4.37 6.18
C ILE A 9 -8.48 -5.65 6.39
N GLU A 10 -8.11 -6.38 7.43
CA GLU A 10 -8.68 -7.69 7.74
C GLU A 10 -9.69 -7.66 8.89
N LEU A 11 -9.72 -6.58 9.65
CA LEU A 11 -10.58 -6.46 10.81
C LEU A 11 -10.85 -4.99 11.08
N ILE A 12 -12.11 -4.68 11.40
CA ILE A 12 -12.50 -3.36 11.87
C ILE A 12 -12.92 -3.48 13.32
N LEU A 13 -12.27 -2.71 14.20
CA LEU A 13 -12.65 -2.58 15.60
C LEU A 13 -13.43 -1.27 15.77
N LEU A 14 -14.64 -1.34 16.34
CA LEU A 14 -15.49 -0.18 16.61
C LEU A 14 -15.76 -0.09 18.11
N SER A 15 -15.45 1.03 18.76
CA SER A 15 -15.85 1.24 20.17
C SER A 15 -17.31 1.70 20.25
N ASP A 16 -18.07 1.18 21.21
CA ASP A 16 -19.45 1.60 21.48
C ASP A 16 -19.57 3.05 22.02
N SER A 17 -18.43 3.64 22.42
CA SER A 17 -18.34 4.98 22.99
C SER A 17 -18.33 6.11 21.95
N MET A 18 -18.45 5.78 20.66
CA MET A 18 -18.43 6.78 19.58
C MET A 18 -19.64 7.71 19.63
N ASN A 19 -19.40 9.01 19.85
CA ASN A 19 -20.44 10.00 20.10
C ASN A 19 -21.14 10.57 18.85
N ARG A 20 -20.61 10.35 17.65
CA ARG A 20 -21.13 10.98 16.41
C ARG A 20 -22.19 10.17 15.68
N TRP A 21 -22.06 8.84 15.69
CA TRP A 21 -22.95 7.94 14.97
C TRP A 21 -23.18 6.68 15.78
N SER A 22 -24.37 6.10 15.65
CA SER A 22 -24.65 4.79 16.24
C SER A 22 -23.76 3.72 15.61
N VAL A 23 -23.40 2.69 16.39
CA VAL A 23 -22.67 1.51 15.90
C VAL A 23 -23.37 0.88 14.71
N TRP A 24 -24.70 0.79 14.76
CA TRP A 24 -25.52 0.28 13.66
C TRP A 24 -25.29 1.07 12.36
N THR A 25 -25.41 2.40 12.42
CA THR A 25 -25.21 3.28 11.27
C THR A 25 -23.81 3.09 10.66
N LEU A 26 -22.78 2.94 11.50
CA LEU A 26 -21.42 2.72 11.03
C LEU A 26 -21.25 1.37 10.33
N ILE A 27 -21.84 0.31 10.88
CA ILE A 27 -21.83 -1.01 10.24
C ILE A 27 -22.55 -0.94 8.89
N GLU A 28 -23.74 -0.34 8.82
CA GLU A 28 -24.47 -0.15 7.56
C GLU A 28 -23.66 0.63 6.52
N MET A 29 -22.98 1.72 6.91
CA MET A 29 -22.10 2.47 6.02
C MET A 29 -20.93 1.63 5.51
N LEU A 30 -20.33 0.79 6.37
CA LEU A 30 -19.27 -0.14 5.97
C LEU A 30 -19.79 -1.24 5.03
N ARG A 31 -21.03 -1.71 5.24
CA ARG A 31 -21.68 -2.72 4.40
C ARG A 31 -22.13 -2.16 3.05
N ALA A 32 -22.48 -0.88 2.98
CA ALA A 32 -22.82 -0.21 1.72
C ALA A 32 -21.62 -0.05 0.76
N ASN A 33 -20.38 -0.07 1.27
CA ASN A 33 -19.18 0.03 0.44
C ASN A 33 -18.62 -1.36 0.09
N PRO A 34 -18.56 -1.75 -1.20
CA PRO A 34 -18.06 -3.07 -1.62
C PRO A 34 -16.67 -3.44 -1.10
N LYS A 35 -15.79 -2.45 -0.88
CA LYS A 35 -14.42 -2.66 -0.39
C LYS A 35 -14.38 -3.09 1.08
N SER A 36 -15.32 -2.63 1.90
CA SER A 36 -15.41 -2.97 3.33
C SER A 36 -16.54 -3.93 3.67
N ALA A 37 -17.46 -4.17 2.74
CA ALA A 37 -18.70 -4.92 2.98
C ALA A 37 -18.47 -6.34 3.50
N ARG A 38 -17.31 -6.94 3.21
CA ARG A 38 -16.98 -8.31 3.62
C ARG A 38 -16.01 -8.40 4.80
N ILE A 39 -15.46 -7.27 5.25
CA ILE A 39 -14.49 -7.24 6.36
C ILE A 39 -15.24 -7.50 7.67
N PRO A 40 -14.77 -8.43 8.52
CA PRO A 40 -15.35 -8.63 9.85
C PRO A 40 -15.28 -7.37 10.70
N VAL A 41 -16.34 -7.12 11.46
CA VAL A 41 -16.42 -5.98 12.39
C VAL A 41 -16.57 -6.53 13.81
N VAL A 42 -15.70 -6.09 14.71
CA VAL A 42 -15.81 -6.37 16.14
C VAL A 42 -16.16 -5.07 16.84
N VAL A 43 -17.32 -5.05 17.49
CA VAL A 43 -17.75 -3.91 18.31
C VAL A 43 -17.27 -4.13 19.74
N LEU A 44 -16.36 -3.28 20.17
CA LEU A 44 -15.84 -3.20 21.52
C LEU A 44 -16.84 -2.45 22.40
N ALA A 45 -17.53 -3.19 23.25
CA ALA A 45 -18.55 -2.70 24.15
C ALA A 45 -18.04 -2.65 25.59
N ARG A 46 -18.53 -1.67 26.35
CA ARG A 46 -18.35 -1.66 27.80
C ARG A 46 -19.24 -2.73 28.44
N LYS A 47 -18.84 -3.27 29.59
CA LYS A 47 -19.52 -4.42 30.22
C LYS A 47 -21.01 -4.19 30.47
N ASP A 48 -21.38 -2.96 30.85
CA ASP A 48 -22.74 -2.50 31.10
C ASP A 48 -23.59 -2.38 29.83
N HIS A 49 -22.95 -2.22 28.66
CA HIS A 49 -23.60 -2.08 27.36
C HIS A 49 -23.54 -3.35 26.50
N MET A 50 -22.82 -4.39 26.95
CA MET A 50 -22.54 -5.60 26.19
C MET A 50 -23.80 -6.28 25.64
N ALA A 51 -24.82 -6.49 26.48
CA ALA A 51 -26.05 -7.17 26.05
C ALA A 51 -26.79 -6.41 24.94
N GLN A 52 -26.79 -5.07 25.01
CA GLN A 52 -27.39 -4.22 23.99
C GLN A 52 -26.61 -4.30 22.67
N VAL A 53 -25.28 -4.27 22.75
CA VAL A 53 -24.42 -4.35 21.56
C VAL A 53 -24.48 -5.74 20.93
N GLU A 54 -24.49 -6.82 21.72
CA GLU A 54 -24.68 -8.20 21.25
C GLU A 54 -25.98 -8.35 20.47
N GLN A 55 -27.08 -7.81 20.99
CA GLN A 55 -28.37 -7.82 20.29
C GLN A 55 -28.28 -7.05 18.96
N LEU A 56 -27.68 -5.85 18.98
CA LEU A 56 -27.52 -5.02 17.78
C LEU A 56 -26.72 -5.70 16.68
N VAL A 57 -25.61 -6.37 17.01
CA VAL A 57 -24.75 -7.03 16.02
C VAL A 57 -25.23 -8.43 15.64
N SER A 58 -26.18 -9.02 16.37
CA SER A 58 -26.70 -10.36 16.08
C SER A 58 -27.39 -10.46 14.70
N GLU A 59 -27.97 -9.35 14.24
CA GLU A 59 -28.62 -9.23 12.93
C GLU A 59 -27.63 -8.86 11.81
N GLN A 60 -26.39 -8.54 12.16
CA GLN A 60 -25.39 -8.01 11.24
C GLN A 60 -24.44 -9.11 10.77
N PRO A 61 -24.44 -9.46 9.46
CA PRO A 61 -23.51 -10.44 8.93
C PRO A 61 -22.06 -10.03 9.19
N ARG A 62 -21.23 -10.98 9.64
CA ARG A 62 -19.80 -10.78 9.89
C ARG A 62 -19.51 -9.68 10.92
N ALA A 63 -20.43 -9.46 11.87
CA ALA A 63 -20.22 -8.61 13.02
C ALA A 63 -20.27 -9.44 14.32
N MET A 64 -19.55 -9.01 15.34
CA MET A 64 -19.69 -9.55 16.70
C MET A 64 -19.41 -8.48 17.74
N ALA A 65 -19.90 -8.69 18.95
CA ALA A 65 -19.61 -7.85 20.10
C ALA A 65 -18.47 -8.47 20.91
N TRP A 66 -17.65 -7.62 21.53
CA TRP A 66 -16.61 -8.03 22.47
C TRP A 66 -16.44 -7.00 23.58
N VAL A 67 -15.91 -7.40 24.72
CA VAL A 67 -15.64 -6.47 25.82
C VAL A 67 -14.40 -5.62 25.49
N GLU A 68 -14.48 -4.30 25.62
CA GLU A 68 -13.44 -3.34 25.23
C GLU A 68 -12.08 -3.55 25.93
N ASN A 69 -12.08 -4.15 27.12
CA ASN A 69 -10.85 -4.44 27.88
C ASN A 69 -10.17 -5.73 27.39
N LEU A 70 -9.64 -5.70 26.18
CA LEU A 70 -8.84 -6.77 25.58
C LEU A 70 -7.51 -6.91 26.34
N ARG A 71 -7.36 -8.00 27.11
CA ARG A 71 -6.05 -8.42 27.66
C ARG A 71 -5.42 -9.42 26.70
N ASP A 72 -4.09 -9.56 26.76
CA ASP A 72 -3.36 -10.51 25.90
C ASP A 72 -3.88 -11.95 26.03
N GLU A 73 -4.27 -12.34 27.26
CA GLU A 73 -4.88 -13.64 27.58
C GLU A 73 -6.20 -13.88 26.81
N ASP A 74 -6.95 -12.81 26.54
CA ASP A 74 -8.26 -12.87 25.90
C ASP A 74 -8.14 -12.98 24.37
N LEU A 75 -6.99 -12.58 23.79
CA LEU A 75 -6.72 -12.64 22.34
C LEU A 75 -6.74 -14.08 21.79
N ALA A 76 -6.19 -15.03 22.53
CA ALA A 76 -6.19 -16.44 22.11
C ALA A 76 -7.62 -16.99 21.95
N SER A 77 -8.58 -16.46 22.72
CA SER A 77 -9.97 -16.87 22.69
C SER A 77 -10.80 -16.17 21.60
N ILE A 78 -10.44 -14.92 21.25
CA ILE A 78 -11.19 -14.11 20.29
C ILE A 78 -10.81 -14.44 18.84
N LEU A 79 -9.52 -14.73 18.58
CA LEU A 79 -9.02 -14.96 17.22
C LEU A 79 -9.78 -16.06 16.46
N PRO A 80 -10.08 -17.24 17.06
CA PRO A 80 -10.88 -18.26 16.37
C PRO A 80 -12.31 -17.82 16.07
N ARG A 81 -12.89 -16.93 16.88
CA ARG A 81 -14.25 -16.39 16.66
C ARG A 81 -14.25 -15.38 15.52
N ILE A 82 -13.25 -14.49 15.48
CA ILE A 82 -13.04 -13.57 14.36
C ILE A 82 -12.80 -14.34 13.06
N ALA A 83 -11.98 -15.39 13.10
CA ALA A 83 -11.73 -16.24 11.94
C ALA A 83 -13.04 -16.86 11.39
N LYS A 84 -13.98 -17.24 12.25
CA LYS A 84 -15.30 -17.73 11.81
C LYS A 84 -16.14 -16.67 11.08
N LEU A 85 -15.98 -15.38 11.39
CA LEU A 85 -16.68 -14.30 10.69
C LEU A 85 -16.24 -14.15 9.23
N TRP A 86 -15.03 -14.59 8.89
CA TRP A 86 -14.57 -14.66 7.51
C TRP A 86 -15.25 -15.78 6.70
N GLY A 87 -15.74 -16.81 7.37
CA GLY A 87 -16.46 -17.92 6.73
C GLY A 87 -15.60 -18.65 5.68
N ARG A 88 -16.24 -19.14 4.62
CA ARG A 88 -15.58 -19.90 3.54
C ARG A 88 -14.81 -19.04 2.54
N ASP A 89 -15.02 -17.72 2.56
CA ASP A 89 -14.39 -16.77 1.64
C ASP A 89 -13.09 -16.17 2.21
N ALA A 90 -12.62 -16.69 3.34
CA ALA A 90 -11.34 -16.28 3.92
C ALA A 90 -10.22 -16.62 2.95
N VAL A 91 -9.63 -15.60 2.32
CA VAL A 91 -8.38 -15.78 1.57
C VAL A 91 -7.25 -15.53 2.56
N ASP A 92 -6.48 -16.57 2.86
CA ASP A 92 -5.34 -16.43 3.75
C ASP A 92 -4.25 -15.53 3.14
N THR A 93 -3.35 -15.06 4.00
CA THR A 93 -2.27 -14.14 3.61
C THR A 93 -1.41 -14.69 2.49
N GLN A 94 -1.06 -15.97 2.52
CA GLN A 94 -0.21 -16.56 1.49
C GLN A 94 -0.93 -16.55 0.14
N ARG A 95 -2.20 -16.96 0.12
CA ARG A 95 -3.01 -16.97 -1.10
C ARG A 95 -3.20 -15.57 -1.68
N ARG A 96 -3.33 -14.54 -0.84
CA ARG A 96 -3.37 -13.13 -1.29
C ARG A 96 -2.04 -12.68 -1.90
N LEU A 97 -0.91 -13.09 -1.30
CA LEU A 97 0.41 -12.81 -1.86
C LEU A 97 0.59 -13.49 -3.22
N ASP A 98 0.27 -14.77 -3.33
CA ASP A 98 0.34 -15.52 -4.60
C ASP A 98 -0.50 -14.85 -5.70
N GLN A 99 -1.70 -14.38 -5.35
CA GLN A 99 -2.58 -13.65 -6.26
C GLN A 99 -2.01 -12.29 -6.67
N ALA A 100 -1.39 -11.56 -5.73
CA ALA A 100 -0.77 -10.27 -5.99
C ALA A 100 0.47 -10.42 -6.91
N GLU A 101 1.32 -11.41 -6.66
CA GLU A 101 2.45 -11.76 -7.51
C GLU A 101 1.99 -12.13 -8.92
N THR A 102 0.95 -12.98 -9.03
CA THR A 102 0.37 -13.34 -10.33
C THR A 102 -0.16 -12.12 -11.08
N ALA A 103 -0.87 -11.22 -10.39
CA ALA A 103 -1.40 -10.00 -10.98
C ALA A 103 -0.28 -9.05 -11.43
N LEU A 104 0.78 -8.88 -10.64
CA LEU A 104 1.95 -8.10 -11.02
C LEU A 104 2.66 -8.70 -12.24
N GLY A 105 2.80 -10.02 -12.31
CA GLY A 105 3.32 -10.72 -13.47
C GLY A 105 2.55 -10.41 -14.75
N TRP A 106 1.22 -10.36 -14.68
CA TRP A 106 0.39 -9.94 -15.82
C TRP A 106 0.52 -8.46 -16.16
N LEU A 107 0.62 -7.58 -15.18
CA LEU A 107 0.83 -6.15 -15.42
C LEU A 107 2.19 -5.88 -16.06
N LYS A 108 3.23 -6.59 -15.63
CA LYS A 108 4.58 -6.55 -16.21
C LYS A 108 4.58 -6.93 -17.69
N GLN A 109 3.86 -7.99 -18.06
CA GLN A 109 3.74 -8.41 -19.47
C GLN A 109 2.99 -7.38 -20.34
N ARG A 110 2.20 -6.49 -19.74
CA ARG A 110 1.38 -5.50 -20.45
C ARG A 110 1.99 -4.10 -20.45
N ALA A 111 2.93 -3.82 -19.55
CA ALA A 111 3.59 -2.53 -19.48
C ALA A 111 4.40 -2.29 -20.77
N GLY A 112 4.09 -1.22 -21.50
CA GLY A 112 4.84 -0.82 -22.69
C GLY A 112 4.59 -1.62 -23.98
N THR A 113 3.59 -2.52 -24.04
CA THR A 113 3.30 -3.29 -25.27
C THR A 113 2.53 -2.48 -26.30
N ASP A 114 1.44 -1.83 -25.88
CA ASP A 114 0.61 -0.96 -26.71
C ASP A 114 -0.08 0.11 -25.86
N VAL A 115 -0.74 1.08 -26.51
CA VAL A 115 -1.41 2.21 -25.84
C VAL A 115 -2.53 1.74 -24.89
N THR A 116 -3.30 0.73 -25.28
CA THR A 116 -4.44 0.23 -24.49
C THR A 116 -3.96 -0.54 -23.26
N ALA A 117 -2.96 -1.40 -23.44
CA ALA A 117 -2.30 -2.12 -22.36
C ALA A 117 -1.64 -1.15 -21.37
N SER A 118 -0.89 -0.16 -21.87
CA SER A 118 -0.26 0.87 -21.04
C SER A 118 -1.29 1.70 -20.27
N THR A 119 -2.41 2.07 -20.90
CA THR A 119 -3.52 2.76 -20.20
C THR A 119 -4.13 1.90 -19.09
N ALA A 120 -4.24 0.58 -19.29
CA ALA A 120 -4.76 -0.32 -18.27
C ALA A 120 -3.81 -0.44 -17.07
N VAL A 121 -2.50 -0.47 -17.30
CA VAL A 121 -1.50 -0.48 -16.21
C VAL A 121 -1.50 0.86 -15.47
N LEU A 122 -1.57 1.98 -16.19
CA LEU A 122 -1.63 3.33 -15.60
C LEU A 122 -2.81 3.49 -14.62
N ARG A 123 -3.97 2.88 -14.92
CA ARG A 123 -5.13 2.88 -14.00
C ARG A 123 -4.86 2.18 -12.67
N GLN A 124 -3.82 1.35 -12.58
CA GLN A 124 -3.41 0.65 -11.37
C GLN A 124 -2.22 1.31 -10.65
N GLU A 125 -1.77 2.48 -11.11
CA GLU A 125 -0.59 3.17 -10.58
C GLU A 125 -0.59 3.29 -9.05
N GLU A 126 -1.69 3.72 -8.44
CA GLU A 126 -1.75 3.86 -6.98
C GLU A 126 -1.52 2.53 -6.25
N HIS A 127 -2.03 1.42 -6.79
CA HIS A 127 -1.83 0.08 -6.22
C HIS A 127 -0.39 -0.40 -6.43
N LEU A 128 0.22 -0.08 -7.57
CA LEU A 128 1.63 -0.38 -7.84
C LEU A 128 2.57 0.39 -6.91
N ILE A 129 2.30 1.68 -6.68
CA ILE A 129 3.04 2.50 -5.72
C ILE A 129 2.86 1.96 -4.30
N ALA A 130 1.64 1.52 -3.93
CA ALA A 130 1.40 0.89 -2.64
C ALA A 130 2.16 -0.44 -2.49
N ALA A 131 2.29 -1.23 -3.55
CA ALA A 131 3.00 -2.51 -3.54
C ALA A 131 4.50 -2.37 -3.20
N LEU A 132 5.13 -1.21 -3.46
CA LEU A 132 6.50 -0.91 -3.01
C LEU A 132 6.67 -0.95 -1.48
N LYS A 133 5.57 -0.90 -0.72
CA LYS A 133 5.62 -1.01 0.75
C LYS A 133 5.67 -2.46 1.23
N ASN A 134 5.31 -3.43 0.38
CA ASN A 134 5.34 -4.85 0.71
C ASN A 134 6.64 -5.49 0.20
N PRO A 135 7.54 -5.97 1.08
CA PRO A 135 8.83 -6.54 0.69
C PRO A 135 8.74 -7.68 -0.33
N ALA A 136 7.68 -8.51 -0.26
CA ALA A 136 7.49 -9.63 -1.19
C ALA A 136 7.18 -9.15 -2.62
N LEU A 137 6.47 -8.03 -2.75
CA LEU A 137 6.00 -7.50 -4.04
C LEU A 137 6.93 -6.42 -4.61
N THR A 138 7.86 -5.92 -3.80
CA THR A 138 8.69 -4.75 -4.15
C THR A 138 9.47 -4.93 -5.45
N PRO A 139 10.16 -6.06 -5.71
CA PRO A 139 10.94 -6.22 -6.95
C PRO A 139 10.07 -6.09 -8.21
N ASP A 140 8.92 -6.77 -8.24
CA ASP A 140 8.02 -6.73 -9.39
C ASP A 140 7.35 -5.36 -9.53
N ALA A 141 6.98 -4.72 -8.41
CA ALA A 141 6.41 -3.38 -8.43
C ALA A 141 7.38 -2.34 -9.00
N ILE A 142 8.68 -2.42 -8.67
CA ILE A 142 9.73 -1.56 -9.23
C ILE A 142 9.78 -1.71 -10.76
N GLU A 143 9.75 -2.96 -11.24
CA GLU A 143 9.86 -3.24 -12.67
C GLU A 143 8.64 -2.76 -13.46
N VAL A 144 7.42 -3.01 -12.94
CA VAL A 144 6.19 -2.53 -13.59
C VAL A 144 6.16 -1.00 -13.64
N LEU A 145 6.50 -0.32 -12.53
CA LEU A 145 6.50 1.14 -12.45
C LEU A 145 7.47 1.79 -13.44
N ALA A 146 8.57 1.12 -13.81
CA ALA A 146 9.48 1.61 -14.83
C ALA A 146 8.77 1.86 -16.17
N GLY A 147 7.78 1.03 -16.51
CA GLY A 147 7.04 1.04 -17.78
C GLY A 147 5.72 1.82 -17.78
N VAL A 148 5.28 2.41 -16.66
CA VAL A 148 3.98 3.11 -16.56
C VAL A 148 3.98 4.47 -17.25
N GLY A 149 5.14 5.13 -17.35
CA GLY A 149 5.30 6.38 -18.10
C GLY A 149 4.55 7.58 -17.52
N SER A 150 4.52 7.72 -16.20
CA SER A 150 3.82 8.77 -15.47
C SER A 150 4.73 9.50 -14.48
N PRO A 151 4.41 10.77 -14.14
CA PRO A 151 5.14 11.51 -13.12
C PRO A 151 5.16 10.78 -11.76
N ALA A 152 4.01 10.25 -11.32
CA ALA A 152 3.89 9.61 -10.02
C ALA A 152 4.70 8.31 -9.93
N ALA A 153 4.78 7.50 -10.99
CA ALA A 153 5.67 6.34 -11.05
C ALA A 153 7.16 6.73 -10.97
N GLN A 154 7.61 7.75 -11.75
CA GLN A 154 8.99 8.23 -11.67
C GLN A 154 9.35 8.75 -10.28
N ILE A 155 8.45 9.52 -9.65
CA ILE A 155 8.63 10.04 -8.28
C ILE A 155 8.69 8.88 -7.29
N ALA A 156 7.79 7.89 -7.40
CA ALA A 156 7.77 6.75 -6.49
C ALA A 156 9.08 5.93 -6.55
N LEU A 157 9.60 5.69 -7.75
CA LEU A 157 10.90 5.01 -7.95
C LEU A 157 12.06 5.84 -7.37
N LEU A 158 12.09 7.14 -7.66
CA LEU A 158 13.09 8.07 -7.14
C LEU A 158 13.08 8.12 -5.60
N ASP A 159 11.90 8.25 -5.01
CA ASP A 159 11.71 8.29 -3.57
C ASP A 159 12.09 6.97 -2.91
N PHE A 160 11.74 5.85 -3.53
CA PHE A 160 12.13 4.53 -3.03
C PHE A 160 13.65 4.35 -3.03
N ALA A 161 14.32 4.69 -4.14
CA ALA A 161 15.78 4.61 -4.25
C ALA A 161 16.50 5.52 -3.24
N SER A 162 15.88 6.66 -2.91
CA SER A 162 16.43 7.66 -1.99
C SER A 162 16.25 7.33 -0.50
N GLN A 163 15.50 6.29 -0.14
CA GLN A 163 15.25 5.92 1.26
C GLN A 163 16.39 5.10 1.85
N GLU A 164 17.22 5.72 2.70
CA GLU A 164 18.39 5.06 3.33
C GLU A 164 18.06 3.82 4.16
N THR A 165 16.85 3.73 4.72
CA THR A 165 16.40 2.59 5.55
C THR A 165 16.02 1.35 4.74
N ARG A 166 15.96 1.44 3.42
CA ARG A 166 15.64 0.30 2.53
C ARG A 166 16.89 -0.50 2.18
N PRO A 167 16.76 -1.82 1.91
CA PRO A 167 17.89 -2.63 1.45
C PRO A 167 18.56 -2.04 0.20
N LEU A 168 19.88 -1.90 0.21
CA LEU A 168 20.65 -1.27 -0.87
C LEU A 168 20.35 -1.87 -2.25
N ALA A 169 20.26 -3.20 -2.34
CA ALA A 169 19.96 -3.89 -3.60
C ALA A 169 18.61 -3.46 -4.22
N LEU A 170 17.57 -3.29 -3.39
CA LEU A 170 16.26 -2.81 -3.87
C LEU A 170 16.30 -1.33 -4.26
N ARG A 171 17.09 -0.52 -3.54
CA ARG A 171 17.29 0.89 -3.87
C ARG A 171 18.00 1.06 -5.22
N GLN A 172 19.02 0.25 -5.48
CA GLN A 172 19.72 0.18 -6.78
C GLN A 172 18.78 -0.26 -7.90
N ALA A 173 17.95 -1.28 -7.67
CA ALA A 173 16.94 -1.69 -8.64
C ALA A 173 15.95 -0.56 -8.95
N ALA A 174 15.50 0.18 -7.94
CA ALA A 174 14.62 1.34 -8.12
C ALA A 174 15.29 2.50 -8.88
N ALA A 175 16.59 2.76 -8.64
CA ALA A 175 17.33 3.76 -9.40
C ALA A 175 17.51 3.36 -10.88
N ALA A 176 17.82 2.09 -11.15
CA ALA A 176 17.88 1.56 -12.51
C ALA A 176 16.51 1.62 -13.22
N ALA A 177 15.43 1.29 -12.52
CA ALA A 177 14.07 1.41 -13.01
C ALA A 177 13.67 2.86 -13.30
N PHE A 178 14.05 3.80 -12.41
CA PHE A 178 13.88 5.22 -12.64
C PHE A 178 14.63 5.67 -13.89
N HIS A 179 15.89 5.25 -14.06
CA HIS A 179 16.68 5.53 -15.27
C HIS A 179 16.00 5.00 -16.54
N ALA A 180 15.53 3.76 -16.53
CA ALA A 180 14.81 3.16 -17.67
C ALA A 180 13.52 3.93 -18.02
N SER A 181 12.76 4.33 -17.00
CA SER A 181 11.56 5.16 -17.16
C SER A 181 11.92 6.52 -17.75
N TYR A 182 12.96 7.17 -17.22
CA TYR A 182 13.43 8.46 -17.68
C TYR A 182 13.89 8.41 -19.14
N ARG A 183 14.58 7.35 -19.57
CA ARG A 183 14.99 7.18 -20.98
C ARG A 183 13.82 6.96 -21.92
N SER A 184 12.80 6.22 -21.47
CA SER A 184 11.65 5.88 -22.31
C SER A 184 10.64 7.03 -22.42
N PHE A 185 10.44 7.79 -21.35
CA PHE A 185 9.35 8.77 -21.25
C PHE A 185 9.85 10.22 -21.05
N GLY A 186 11.17 10.42 -20.95
CA GLY A 186 11.77 11.71 -20.66
C GLY A 186 11.60 12.12 -19.20
N ARG A 187 11.89 13.40 -18.94
CA ARG A 187 11.75 14.00 -17.61
C ARG A 187 10.29 14.29 -17.28
N LEU A 188 9.74 13.53 -16.33
CA LEU A 188 8.40 13.80 -15.78
C LEU A 188 8.46 14.43 -14.38
N LEU A 189 9.66 14.69 -13.88
CA LEU A 189 9.89 15.40 -12.62
C LEU A 189 9.71 16.92 -12.78
N THR A 190 9.17 17.55 -11.74
CA THR A 190 9.13 19.01 -11.60
C THR A 190 10.50 19.56 -11.21
N ARG A 191 10.68 20.88 -11.40
CA ARG A 191 11.90 21.58 -10.93
C ARG A 191 12.12 21.40 -9.43
N GLU A 192 11.06 21.46 -8.63
CA GLU A 192 11.13 21.30 -7.18
C GLU A 192 11.62 19.90 -6.79
N GLN A 193 11.14 18.86 -7.48
CA GLN A 193 11.56 17.48 -7.25
C GLN A 193 13.03 17.26 -7.62
N VAL A 194 13.50 17.86 -8.72
CA VAL A 194 14.92 17.85 -9.09
C VAL A 194 15.77 18.52 -8.01
N VAL A 195 15.38 19.70 -7.53
CA VAL A 195 16.07 20.41 -6.43
C VAL A 195 16.08 19.57 -5.15
N GLN A 196 14.98 18.89 -4.83
CA GLN A 196 14.90 17.99 -3.68
C GLN A 196 15.91 16.84 -3.81
N GLN A 197 16.15 16.32 -5.01
CA GLN A 197 17.15 15.28 -5.23
C GLN A 197 18.58 15.77 -5.00
N TYR A 198 18.93 16.98 -5.45
CA TYR A 198 20.21 17.61 -5.09
C TYR A 198 20.35 17.78 -3.58
N ALA A 199 19.29 18.19 -2.89
CA ALA A 199 19.30 18.31 -1.43
C ALA A 199 19.53 16.96 -0.73
N ARG A 200 18.95 15.87 -1.25
CA ARG A 200 19.17 14.50 -0.75
C ARG A 200 20.63 14.07 -0.95
N TYR A 201 21.17 14.23 -2.15
CA TYR A 201 22.58 13.94 -2.43
C TYR A 201 23.53 14.72 -1.52
N ASN A 202 23.35 16.04 -1.41
CA ASN A 202 24.20 16.88 -0.56
C ASN A 202 24.14 16.48 0.92
N ARG A 203 22.97 16.06 1.41
CA ARG A 203 22.82 15.56 2.79
C ARG A 203 23.52 14.22 3.00
N SER A 204 23.56 13.38 1.97
CA SER A 204 24.20 12.05 2.02
C SER A 204 25.74 12.08 2.06
N ARG A 205 26.36 13.26 2.08
CA ARG A 205 27.83 13.42 2.13
C ARG A 205 28.49 12.69 3.30
N ASN A 206 27.74 12.47 4.39
CA ASN A 206 28.19 11.76 5.57
C ASN A 206 27.60 10.34 5.70
N SER A 207 26.81 9.90 4.71
CA SER A 207 26.27 8.54 4.64
C SER A 207 27.36 7.57 4.17
N ASP A 208 27.06 6.27 4.12
CA ASP A 208 27.99 5.29 3.58
C ASP A 208 28.26 5.52 2.09
N ALA A 209 29.43 5.06 1.63
CA ALA A 209 29.88 5.27 0.25
C ALA A 209 28.91 4.70 -0.80
N ALA A 210 28.22 3.61 -0.50
CA ALA A 210 27.29 3.00 -1.44
C ALA A 210 26.00 3.83 -1.58
N THR A 211 25.49 4.38 -0.47
CA THR A 211 24.39 5.35 -0.50
C THR A 211 24.77 6.60 -1.30
N GLN A 212 25.96 7.15 -1.09
CA GLN A 212 26.39 8.36 -1.79
C GLN A 212 26.58 8.11 -3.30
N ALA A 213 27.17 6.96 -3.68
CA ALA A 213 27.29 6.56 -5.08
C ALA A 213 25.93 6.42 -5.76
N LEU A 214 24.99 5.72 -5.13
CA LEU A 214 23.63 5.54 -5.65
C LEU A 214 22.91 6.88 -5.89
N LEU A 215 22.98 7.81 -4.94
CA LEU A 215 22.33 9.12 -5.11
C LEU A 215 23.03 9.96 -6.18
N GLY A 216 24.33 9.77 -6.39
CA GLY A 216 25.08 10.34 -7.52
C GLY A 216 24.59 9.81 -8.86
N GLU A 217 24.43 8.49 -9.02
CA GLU A 217 23.92 7.87 -10.25
C GLU A 217 22.51 8.37 -10.63
N ILE A 218 21.67 8.65 -9.63
CA ILE A 218 20.35 9.26 -9.84
C ILE A 218 20.48 10.69 -10.37
N LEU A 219 21.41 11.48 -9.83
CA LEU A 219 21.68 12.83 -10.34
C LEU A 219 22.22 12.78 -11.78
N ASP A 220 23.15 11.88 -12.07
CA ASP A 220 23.68 11.69 -13.42
C ASP A 220 22.56 11.36 -14.43
N THR A 221 21.56 10.59 -14.01
CA THR A 221 20.37 10.31 -14.83
C THR A 221 19.57 11.57 -15.14
N ILE A 222 19.38 12.44 -14.14
CA ILE A 222 18.64 13.70 -14.32
C ILE A 222 19.46 14.68 -15.19
N GLU A 223 20.76 14.81 -14.92
CA GLU A 223 21.67 15.73 -15.60
C GLU A 223 22.02 15.32 -17.02
N GLY A 224 22.19 14.01 -17.29
CA GLY A 224 22.59 13.48 -18.60
C GLY A 224 21.58 13.72 -19.73
N SER A 225 20.43 14.31 -19.41
CA SER A 225 19.39 14.72 -20.37
C SER A 225 19.28 16.22 -20.58
N HIS A 226 20.01 17.03 -19.80
CA HIS A 226 20.22 18.42 -20.13
C HIS A 226 21.23 18.49 -21.28
N PRO A 227 20.90 19.12 -22.43
CA PRO A 227 21.95 19.58 -23.32
C PRO A 227 22.90 20.43 -22.48
N LYS A 228 24.20 20.13 -22.54
CA LYS A 228 25.20 21.09 -22.07
C LYS A 228 25.10 22.29 -23.01
N ASP A 229 24.40 23.33 -22.57
CA ASP A 229 24.44 24.65 -23.19
C ASP A 229 25.87 25.21 -23.14
#